data_AF-A0A840P6Q4-F1
#
_entry.id   AF-A0A840P6Q4-F1
#
_cell.length_a   1.000
_cell.length_b   1.000
_cell.length_c   1.000
_cell.angle_alpha   90.00
_cell.angle_beta   90.00
_cell.angle_gamma   90.00
#
_symmetry.space_group_name_H-M   'P 1'
#
loop_
_entity.id
_entity.type
_entity.pdbx_description
1 polymer ?
#
loop_
_entity_poly.entity_id
_entity_poly.type
_entity_poly.pdbx_seq_one_letter_code
_entity_poly.pdbx_strand_id
1 'polypeptide(L)'
;MHDERGEWAGSAGARELGHSGEPPIDGHVRIGSNTKTFIATVVLRLVAEGRVGLDTPVDDHLPEFGLDRRITVRMLLEHTSGVLDFTGEYFEDGTFAPGIPATTAGREWVDKSTSPGTTRPGSPAAVT
;
A
#
# COMPACT_ATOMS: atom_id res chain seq x y z
N MET A 1 4.91 -21.09 16.67
CA MET A 1 6.06 -20.43 17.34
C MET A 1 6.99 -21.53 17.80
N HIS A 2 8.30 -21.39 17.62
CA HIS A 2 9.26 -22.33 18.18
C HIS A 2 9.84 -21.70 19.45
N ASP A 3 9.64 -22.34 20.60
CA ASP A 3 10.25 -21.94 21.87
C ASP A 3 11.05 -23.10 22.49
N GLU A 4 11.56 -22.91 23.70
CA GLU A 4 12.35 -23.92 24.42
C GLU A 4 11.58 -25.23 24.68
N ARG A 5 10.24 -25.23 24.49
CA ARG A 5 9.36 -26.39 24.66
C ARG A 5 8.98 -27.05 23.34
N GLY A 6 9.50 -26.58 22.21
CA GLY A 6 9.22 -27.14 20.88
C GLY A 6 8.33 -26.23 20.04
N GLU A 7 7.63 -26.82 19.07
CA GLU A 7 6.69 -26.08 18.23
C GLU A 7 5.36 -25.91 18.95
N TRP A 8 4.85 -24.67 18.95
CA TRP A 8 3.53 -24.33 19.43
C TRP A 8 2.64 -23.82 18.30
N ALA A 9 1.45 -24.41 18.19
CA ALA A 9 0.35 -23.96 17.36
C ALA A 9 -0.96 -24.10 18.15
N GLY A 10 -1.89 -23.19 17.94
CA GLY A 10 -3.20 -23.22 18.58
C GLY A 10 -4.21 -22.34 17.85
N SER A 11 -5.49 -22.63 18.06
CA SER A 11 -6.61 -21.83 17.58
C SER A 11 -7.63 -21.63 18.70
N ALA A 12 -8.47 -20.60 18.56
CA ALA A 12 -9.51 -20.30 19.53
C ALA A 12 -10.69 -19.59 18.84
N GLY A 13 -11.88 -19.70 19.42
CA GLY A 13 -13.10 -19.09 18.91
C GLY A 13 -13.81 -19.93 17.84
N ALA A 14 -14.61 -19.27 16.99
CA ALA A 14 -15.35 -19.92 15.91
C ALA A 14 -14.82 -19.46 14.54
N ARG A 15 -14.66 -20.39 13.61
CA ARG A 15 -14.28 -20.09 12.21
C ARG A 15 -15.35 -19.30 11.47
N GLU A 16 -16.60 -19.40 11.93
CA GLU A 16 -17.79 -18.79 11.33
C GLU A 16 -18.79 -18.45 12.44
N LEU A 17 -19.29 -17.23 12.45
CA LEU A 17 -20.26 -16.79 13.46
C LEU A 17 -21.53 -17.64 13.36
N GLY A 18 -22.10 -18.00 14.51
CA GLY A 18 -23.29 -18.86 14.59
C GLY A 18 -23.03 -20.36 14.36
N HIS A 19 -21.77 -20.75 14.12
CA HIS A 19 -21.37 -22.15 13.94
C HIS A 19 -20.39 -22.58 15.04
N SER A 20 -20.42 -23.85 15.43
CA SER A 20 -19.58 -24.41 16.50
C SER A 20 -18.18 -24.84 16.06
N GLY A 21 -17.81 -24.65 14.79
CA GLY A 21 -16.52 -25.09 14.28
C GLY A 21 -15.37 -24.19 14.73
N GLU A 22 -14.35 -24.76 15.36
CA GLU A 22 -13.10 -24.05 15.67
C GLU A 22 -12.33 -23.69 14.39
N PRO A 23 -11.54 -22.60 14.39
CA PRO A 23 -10.62 -22.31 13.30
C PRO A 23 -9.57 -23.42 13.17
N PRO A 24 -9.35 -23.98 11.96
CA PRO A 24 -8.28 -24.94 11.75
C PRO A 24 -6.91 -24.28 11.94
N ILE A 25 -5.97 -24.99 12.58
CA ILE A 25 -4.60 -24.51 12.83
C ILE A 25 -3.79 -24.32 11.53
N ASP A 26 -4.19 -25.01 10.45
CA ASP A 26 -3.66 -24.93 9.09
C ASP A 26 -4.63 -24.22 8.13
N GLY A 27 -5.52 -23.38 8.69
CA GLY A 27 -6.50 -22.62 7.93
C GLY A 27 -5.90 -21.52 7.07
N HIS A 28 -6.57 -21.24 5.95
CA HIS A 28 -6.25 -20.07 5.12
C HIS A 28 -6.95 -18.83 5.65
N VAL A 29 -6.21 -17.74 5.78
CA VAL A 29 -6.73 -16.42 6.19
C VAL A 29 -6.19 -15.32 5.28
N ARG A 30 -6.92 -14.20 5.19
CA ARG A 30 -6.41 -13.00 4.54
C ARG A 30 -5.33 -12.38 5.42
N ILE A 31 -4.10 -12.34 4.93
CA ILE A 31 -2.94 -11.88 5.71
C ILE A 31 -2.74 -10.35 5.71
N GLY A 32 -3.56 -9.61 4.96
CA GLY A 32 -3.53 -8.15 4.94
C GLY A 32 -2.16 -7.58 4.60
N SER A 33 -1.68 -6.63 5.42
CA SER A 33 -0.40 -5.94 5.20
C SER A 33 0.83 -6.84 5.28
N ASN A 34 0.73 -8.08 5.77
CA ASN A 34 1.85 -9.03 5.68
C ASN A 34 2.28 -9.28 4.23
N THR A 35 1.37 -9.10 3.26
CA THR A 35 1.67 -9.13 1.82
C THR A 35 2.78 -8.13 1.42
N LYS A 36 2.93 -7.00 2.12
CA LYS A 36 3.98 -6.01 1.83
C LYS A 36 5.38 -6.59 1.97
N THR A 37 5.61 -7.52 2.90
CA THR A 37 6.90 -8.20 3.07
C THR A 37 7.23 -9.08 1.87
N PHE A 38 6.24 -9.75 1.29
CA PHE A 38 6.41 -10.54 0.07
C PHE A 38 6.72 -9.63 -1.13
N ILE A 39 5.99 -8.51 -1.27
CA ILE A 39 6.25 -7.51 -2.32
C ILE A 39 7.66 -6.94 -2.19
N ALA A 40 8.06 -6.53 -0.98
CA ALA A 40 9.40 -6.02 -0.72
C ALA A 40 10.47 -7.05 -1.09
N THR A 41 10.26 -8.33 -0.79
CA THR A 41 11.19 -9.41 -1.16
C THR A 41 11.35 -9.51 -2.68
N VAL A 42 10.25 -9.45 -3.44
CA VAL A 42 10.30 -9.48 -4.91
C VAL A 42 11.02 -8.24 -5.46
N VAL A 43 10.75 -7.05 -4.93
CA VAL A 43 11.45 -5.81 -5.34
C VAL A 43 12.95 -5.91 -5.04
N LEU A 44 13.33 -6.38 -3.84
CA LEU A 44 14.74 -6.54 -3.47
C LEU A 44 15.45 -7.61 -4.31
N ARG A 45 14.73 -8.64 -4.78
CA ARG A 45 15.27 -9.58 -5.77
C ARG A 45 15.53 -8.89 -7.11
N LEU A 46 14.61 -8.04 -7.59
CA LEU A 46 14.83 -7.26 -8.81
C LEU A 46 16.00 -6.27 -8.67
N VAL A 47 16.22 -5.73 -7.46
CA VAL A 47 17.41 -4.94 -7.13
C VAL A 47 18.68 -5.78 -7.24
N ALA A 48 18.69 -6.99 -6.68
CA ALA A 48 19.82 -7.91 -6.80
C ALA A 48 20.10 -8.32 -8.26
N GLU A 49 19.06 -8.40 -9.10
CA GLU A 49 19.15 -8.65 -10.54
C GLU A 49 19.56 -7.40 -11.35
N GLY A 50 19.74 -6.24 -10.70
CA GLY A 50 20.09 -4.97 -11.38
C GLY A 50 18.96 -4.38 -12.23
N ARG A 51 17.73 -4.83 -12.05
CA ARG A 51 16.55 -4.41 -12.83
C ARG A 51 15.81 -3.23 -12.22
N VAL A 52 16.00 -3.00 -10.92
CA VAL A 52 15.43 -1.89 -10.14
C VAL A 52 16.53 -1.29 -9.28
N GLY A 53 16.62 0.03 -9.18
CA GLY A 53 17.52 0.70 -8.22
C GLY A 53 16.74 1.18 -7.00
N LEU A 54 17.28 0.97 -5.79
CA LEU A 54 16.63 1.47 -4.56
C LEU A 54 16.55 2.99 -4.52
N ASP A 55 17.57 3.66 -5.07
CA ASP A 55 17.67 5.12 -5.08
C ASP A 55 17.24 5.71 -6.44
N THR A 56 16.67 4.88 -7.33
CA THR A 56 16.07 5.31 -8.60
C THR A 56 14.70 5.96 -8.32
N PRO A 57 14.36 7.07 -9.01
CA PRO A 57 13.02 7.64 -8.98
C PRO A 57 11.95 6.60 -9.36
N VAL A 58 10.86 6.51 -8.60
CA VAL A 58 9.76 5.59 -8.91
C VAL A 58 9.13 5.91 -10.27
N ASP A 59 9.10 7.20 -10.63
CA ASP A 59 8.60 7.72 -11.89
C ASP A 59 9.29 7.10 -13.12
N ASP A 60 10.52 6.60 -13.00
CA ASP A 60 11.22 5.90 -14.09
C ASP A 60 10.62 4.51 -14.38
N HIS A 61 9.93 3.92 -13.40
CA HIS A 61 9.26 2.61 -13.53
C HIS A 61 7.75 2.72 -13.73
N LEU A 62 7.13 3.79 -13.24
CA LEU A 62 5.68 4.00 -13.23
C LEU A 62 5.32 5.44 -13.68
N PRO A 63 5.73 5.85 -14.91
CA PRO A 63 5.60 7.23 -15.37
C PRO A 63 4.15 7.73 -15.50
N GLU A 64 3.20 6.81 -15.64
CA GLU A 64 1.77 7.13 -15.78
C GLU A 64 1.17 7.81 -14.53
N PHE A 65 1.82 7.70 -13.37
CA PHE A 65 1.36 8.34 -12.13
C PHE A 65 1.93 9.76 -11.93
N GLY A 66 2.93 10.17 -12.73
CA GLY A 66 3.53 11.50 -12.65
C GLY A 66 3.98 11.88 -11.24
N LEU A 67 4.64 10.95 -10.54
CA LEU A 67 5.09 11.16 -9.17
C LEU A 67 6.27 12.14 -9.13
N ASP A 68 6.47 12.81 -7.99
CA ASP A 68 7.66 13.64 -7.80
C ASP A 68 8.92 12.78 -7.94
N ARG A 69 9.83 13.18 -8.84
CA ARG A 69 11.05 12.43 -9.15
C ARG A 69 12.03 12.31 -7.98
N ARG A 70 11.82 13.03 -6.88
CA ARG A 70 12.58 12.86 -5.62
C ARG A 70 12.18 11.59 -4.87
N ILE A 71 10.99 11.04 -5.13
CA ILE A 71 10.49 9.82 -4.48
C ILE A 71 11.20 8.61 -5.08
N THR A 72 11.94 7.88 -4.25
CA THR A 72 12.68 6.69 -4.67
C THR A 72 11.96 5.39 -4.32
N VAL A 73 12.37 4.28 -4.95
CA VAL A 73 11.87 2.94 -4.62
C VAL A 73 12.06 2.62 -3.13
N ARG A 74 13.21 3.00 -2.55
CA ARG A 74 13.50 2.86 -1.13
C ARG A 74 12.45 3.54 -0.25
N MET A 75 12.08 4.77 -0.59
CA MET A 75 11.10 5.54 0.19
C MET A 75 9.70 4.87 0.18
N LEU A 76 9.33 4.18 -0.90
CA LEU A 76 8.09 3.39 -0.93
C LEU A 76 8.18 2.16 -0.02
N LEU A 77 9.30 1.44 -0.05
CA LEU A 77 9.50 0.26 0.81
C LEU A 77 9.54 0.63 2.29
N GLU A 78 10.08 1.80 2.61
CA GLU A 78 10.26 2.31 3.98
C GLU A 78 9.10 3.17 4.49
N HIS A 79 8.07 3.43 3.67
CA HIS A 79 6.94 4.31 3.99
C HIS A 79 7.38 5.76 4.35
N THR A 80 8.35 6.29 3.64
CA THR A 80 8.91 7.65 3.84
C THR A 80 8.73 8.56 2.63
N SER A 81 7.94 8.13 1.63
CA SER A 81 7.74 8.85 0.37
C SER A 81 6.90 10.12 0.48
N GLY A 82 6.05 10.22 1.50
CA GLY A 82 5.04 11.29 1.61
C GLY A 82 3.90 11.16 0.61
N VAL A 83 3.75 10.01 -0.07
CA VAL A 83 2.57 9.72 -0.91
C VAL A 83 1.37 9.46 -0.02
N LEU A 84 0.25 10.12 -0.31
CA LEU A 84 -0.99 9.97 0.46
C LEU A 84 -1.45 8.51 0.49
N ASP A 85 -1.92 8.07 1.67
CA ASP A 85 -2.44 6.72 1.85
C ASP A 85 -3.62 6.48 0.91
N PHE A 86 -3.67 5.30 0.32
CA PHE A 86 -4.75 4.83 -0.52
C PHE A 86 -6.08 4.70 0.25
N THR A 87 -6.04 4.53 1.57
CA THR A 87 -7.25 4.51 2.42
C THR A 87 -7.77 5.90 2.76
N GLY A 88 -7.06 6.95 2.36
CA GLY A 88 -7.32 8.32 2.75
C GLY A 88 -6.74 8.68 4.11
N GLU A 89 -6.78 9.97 4.42
CA GLU A 89 -6.15 10.55 5.59
C GLU A 89 -7.07 11.58 6.24
N TYR A 90 -7.12 11.58 7.57
CA TYR A 90 -7.81 12.61 8.35
C TYR A 90 -6.78 13.63 8.84
N PHE A 91 -7.04 14.90 8.59
CA PHE A 91 -6.21 16.00 9.07
C PHE A 91 -6.69 16.50 10.43
N GLU A 92 -5.82 17.22 11.14
CA GLU A 92 -6.09 17.75 12.49
C GLU A 92 -7.28 18.71 12.53
N ASP A 93 -7.60 19.35 11.41
CA ASP A 93 -8.77 20.24 11.25
C ASP A 93 -10.09 19.47 11.02
N GLY A 94 -10.05 18.13 11.05
CA GLY A 94 -11.20 17.25 10.86
C GLY A 94 -11.55 17.01 9.40
N THR A 95 -10.79 17.53 8.44
CA THR A 95 -10.99 17.25 7.02
C THR A 95 -10.47 15.86 6.65
N PHE A 96 -11.09 15.24 5.65
CA PHE A 96 -10.67 13.95 5.10
C PHE A 96 -10.19 14.12 3.66
N ALA A 97 -8.93 13.77 3.40
CA ALA A 97 -8.45 13.58 2.04
C ALA A 97 -8.75 12.14 1.60
N PRO A 98 -9.52 11.93 0.52
CA PRO A 98 -9.66 10.62 -0.06
C PRO A 98 -8.31 10.14 -0.60
N GLY A 99 -7.98 8.90 -0.31
CA GLY A 99 -6.76 8.26 -0.78
C GLY A 99 -6.78 7.92 -2.27
N ILE A 100 -5.63 7.47 -2.77
CA ILE A 100 -5.56 6.84 -4.11
C ILE A 100 -6.43 5.58 -4.07
N PRO A 101 -7.48 5.42 -4.90
CA PRO A 101 -8.38 4.28 -4.78
C PRO A 101 -7.67 2.93 -4.97
N ALA A 102 -7.70 2.04 -3.96
CA ALA A 102 -7.13 0.68 -4.02
C ALA A 102 -7.92 -0.34 -4.88
N THR A 103 -8.96 0.11 -5.58
CA THR A 103 -9.81 -0.75 -6.40
C THR A 103 -9.47 -0.62 -7.87
N THR A 104 -10.22 -1.29 -8.75
CA THR A 104 -10.18 -1.10 -10.21
C THR A 104 -10.35 0.36 -10.68
N ALA A 105 -10.67 1.28 -9.75
CA ALA A 105 -10.73 2.73 -9.94
C ALA A 105 -9.37 3.45 -10.00
N GLY A 106 -8.24 2.79 -9.71
CA GLY A 106 -6.92 3.41 -9.85
C GLY A 106 -6.66 3.94 -11.28
N ARG A 107 -7.21 3.26 -12.29
CA ARG A 107 -7.14 3.67 -13.69
C ARG A 107 -8.02 4.90 -13.98
N GLU A 108 -9.24 4.95 -13.43
CA GLU A 108 -10.11 6.14 -13.56
C GLU A 108 -9.51 7.39 -12.89
N TRP A 109 -8.76 7.21 -11.80
CA TRP A 109 -8.04 8.30 -11.14
C TRP A 109 -6.88 8.83 -12.00
N VAL A 110 -6.07 7.94 -12.59
CA VAL A 110 -5.00 8.30 -13.55
C VAL A 110 -5.59 9.00 -14.77
N ASP A 111 -6.67 8.47 -15.35
CA ASP A 111 -7.36 9.05 -16.52
C ASP A 111 -7.93 10.45 -16.21
N LYS A 112 -8.46 10.66 -14.99
CA LYS A 112 -8.99 11.96 -14.56
C LYS A 112 -7.90 12.99 -14.25
N SER A 113 -6.74 12.54 -13.75
CA SER A 113 -5.62 13.42 -13.42
C SER A 113 -4.84 13.95 -14.65
N THR A 114 -5.00 13.29 -15.80
CA THR A 114 -4.32 13.60 -17.08
C THR A 114 -5.22 14.31 -18.09
N SER A 115 -6.49 14.54 -17.76
CA SER A 115 -7.45 15.26 -18.60
C SER A 115 -7.21 16.79 -18.56
N PRO A 116 -7.09 17.48 -19.71
CA PRO A 116 -6.92 18.94 -19.74
C PRO A 116 -8.11 19.65 -19.09
N GLY A 117 -7.86 20.41 -18.03
CA GLY A 117 -8.86 21.28 -17.39
C GLY A 117 -9.44 20.80 -16.04
N THR A 118 -8.97 19.67 -15.48
CA THR A 118 -9.31 19.31 -14.10
C THR A 118 -8.28 19.87 -13.14
N THR A 119 -8.70 20.76 -12.24
CA THR A 119 -7.85 21.25 -11.14
C THR A 119 -7.44 20.10 -10.23
N ARG A 120 -6.13 20.04 -9.89
CA ARG A 120 -5.59 19.06 -8.94
C ARG A 120 -6.32 19.21 -7.59
N PRO A 121 -6.87 18.13 -7.00
CA PRO A 121 -7.37 18.18 -5.63
C PRO A 121 -6.21 18.56 -4.70
N GLY A 122 -6.36 19.66 -3.96
CA GLY A 122 -5.34 20.18 -3.03
C GLY A 122 -4.52 21.37 -3.53
N SER A 123 -4.79 21.93 -4.72
CA SER A 123 -4.21 23.23 -5.06
C SER A 123 -4.91 24.31 -4.24
N PRO A 124 -4.20 25.12 -3.42
CA PRO A 124 -4.82 26.26 -2.75
C PRO A 124 -5.17 27.28 -3.83
N ALA A 125 -6.44 27.29 -4.24
CA ALA A 125 -6.96 28.36 -5.08
C ALA A 125 -6.87 29.65 -4.26
N ALA A 126 -6.22 30.64 -4.86
CA ALA A 126 -5.97 31.95 -4.30
C ALA A 126 -7.23 32.55 -3.68
N VAL A 127 -7.11 32.94 -2.41
CA VAL A 127 -8.02 33.90 -1.78
C VAL A 127 -7.83 35.22 -2.51
N THR A 128 -8.90 35.69 -3.14
CA THR A 128 -9.16 37.11 -3.43
C THR A 128 -10.55 37.43 -2.94
#